data_AF-A0A957G0Y3-F1
#
_entry.id   AF-A0A957G0Y3-F1
#
_cell.length_a   1.000
_cell.length_b   1.000
_cell.length_c   1.000
_cell.angle_alpha   90.00
_cell.angle_beta   90.00
_cell.angle_gamma   90.00
#
_symmetry.space_group_name_H-M   'P 1'
#
loop_
_entity.id
_entity.type
_entity.pdbx_description
1 polymer ?
#
loop_
_entity_poly.entity_id
_entity_poly.type
_entity_poly.pdbx_seq_one_letter_code
_entity_poly.pdbx_strand_id
1 'polypeptide(L)'
;MMATNGRRQLYLAGAALALALLFVGLAGLISFGEALAALRWWLALVLLGLLAAPLGQQIFGRLADKGYAFSKMLALLVTGYLYWLLGSFGFLANNMGGAVFAVLLLA
;
A
#
# COMPACT_ATOMS: atom_id res chain seq x y z
N MET A 1 -39.38 -3.08 -32.23
CA MET A 1 -38.83 -2.64 -30.92
C MET A 1 -37.28 -2.55 -30.87
N MET A 2 -36.53 -2.74 -31.97
CA MET A 2 -35.05 -2.81 -31.95
C MET A 2 -34.29 -1.48 -32.15
N ALA A 3 -34.93 -0.38 -32.57
CA ALA A 3 -34.24 0.85 -32.98
C ALA A 3 -33.84 1.82 -31.85
N THR A 4 -34.32 1.62 -30.61
CA THR A 4 -33.99 2.49 -29.46
C THR A 4 -32.62 2.18 -28.85
N ASN A 5 -32.03 1.04 -29.18
CA ASN A 5 -30.79 0.55 -28.58
C ASN A 5 -29.55 1.27 -29.15
N GLY A 6 -29.59 1.71 -30.41
CA GLY A 6 -28.46 2.37 -31.08
C GLY A 6 -28.05 3.69 -30.41
N ARG A 7 -29.01 4.50 -29.95
CA ARG A 7 -28.71 5.76 -29.25
C ARG A 7 -28.13 5.53 -27.86
N ARG A 8 -28.64 4.54 -27.12
CA ARG A 8 -28.08 4.14 -25.81
C ARG A 8 -26.65 3.62 -25.96
N GLN A 9 -26.37 2.81 -26.97
CA GLN A 9 -25.01 2.34 -27.24
C GLN A 9 -24.06 3.49 -27.61
N LEU A 10 -24.54 4.51 -28.32
CA LEU A 10 -23.74 5.70 -28.66
C LEU A 10 -23.34 6.49 -27.39
N TYR A 11 -24.27 6.70 -26.45
CA TYR A 11 -23.98 7.37 -25.19
C TYR A 11 -23.05 6.55 -24.29
N LEU A 12 -23.25 5.24 -24.23
CA LEU A 12 -22.39 4.34 -23.44
C LEU A 12 -20.98 4.28 -24.03
N ALA A 13 -20.84 4.21 -25.36
CA ALA A 13 -19.54 4.23 -26.03
C ALA A 13 -18.81 5.58 -25.84
N GLY A 14 -19.54 6.70 -25.96
CA GLY A 14 -18.98 8.03 -25.72
C GLY A 14 -18.56 8.26 -24.27
N ALA A 15 -19.37 7.82 -23.30
CA ALA A 15 -19.03 7.88 -21.89
C ALA A 15 -17.83 6.98 -21.54
N ALA A 16 -17.77 5.77 -22.11
CA ALA A 16 -16.63 4.88 -21.93
C ALA A 16 -15.34 5.48 -22.52
N LEU A 17 -15.42 6.12 -23.68
CA LEU A 17 -14.30 6.83 -24.30
C LEU A 17 -13.83 8.00 -23.43
N ALA A 18 -14.76 8.82 -22.93
CA ALA A 18 -14.45 9.93 -22.04
C ALA A 18 -13.79 9.46 -20.73
N LEU A 19 -14.30 8.38 -20.13
CA LEU A 19 -13.70 7.77 -18.94
C LEU A 19 -12.30 7.20 -19.22
N ALA A 20 -12.10 6.54 -20.36
CA ALA A 20 -10.80 6.02 -20.76
C ALA A 20 -9.78 7.15 -20.98
N LEU A 21 -10.19 8.25 -21.64
CA LEU A 21 -9.35 9.43 -21.84
C LEU A 21 -9.07 10.17 -20.53
N LEU A 22 -10.03 10.25 -19.62
CA LEU A 22 -9.82 10.81 -18.28
C LEU A 22 -8.85 9.97 -17.46
N PHE A 23 -8.98 8.64 -17.51
CA PHE A 23 -8.07 7.73 -16.82
C PHE A 23 -6.65 7.80 -17.40
N VAL A 24 -6.51 7.82 -18.73
CA VAL A 24 -5.21 7.97 -19.41
C VAL A 24 -4.61 9.34 -19.15
N GLY A 25 -5.41 10.41 -19.17
CA GLY A 25 -4.98 11.76 -18.81
C GLY A 25 -4.52 11.84 -17.35
N LEU A 26 -5.26 11.21 -16.43
CA LEU A 26 -4.91 11.11 -15.01
C LEU A 26 -3.63 10.29 -14.80
N ALA A 27 -3.45 9.20 -15.55
CA ALA A 27 -2.22 8.40 -15.53
C ALA A 27 -1.03 9.15 -16.13
N GLY A 28 -1.26 10.00 -17.15
CA GLY A 28 -0.26 10.86 -17.76
C GLY A 28 0.18 12.04 -16.89
N LEU A 29 -0.56 12.38 -15.83
CA LEU A 29 -0.13 13.34 -14.79
C LEU A 29 0.96 12.77 -13.88
N ILE A 30 1.15 11.45 -13.88
CA ILE A 30 2.16 10.79 -13.05
C ILE A 30 3.52 11.06 -13.68
N SER A 31 4.23 12.05 -13.14
CA SER A 31 5.62 12.27 -13.53
C SER A 31 6.47 11.03 -13.22
N PHE A 32 7.57 10.81 -13.94
CA PHE A 32 8.49 9.70 -13.66
C PHE A 32 8.95 9.67 -12.19
N GLY A 33 9.08 10.85 -11.56
CA GLY A 33 9.39 10.99 -10.14
C GLY A 33 8.32 10.39 -9.23
N GLU A 34 7.04 10.62 -9.53
CA GLU A 34 5.91 10.06 -8.79
C GLU A 34 5.83 8.54 -8.95
N ALA A 35 6.07 8.04 -10.16
CA ALA A 35 6.14 6.60 -10.42
C ALA A 35 7.27 5.92 -9.64
N LEU A 36 8.45 6.55 -9.59
CA LEU A 36 9.58 6.07 -8.80
C LEU A 36 9.29 6.15 -7.29
N ALA A 37 8.61 7.19 -6.82
CA ALA A 37 8.20 7.32 -5.43
C ALA A 37 7.21 6.21 -5.03
N ALA A 38 6.23 5.93 -5.87
CA ALA A 38 5.28 4.83 -5.68
C ALA A 38 5.99 3.47 -5.65
N LEU A 39 6.95 3.24 -6.55
CA LEU A 39 7.73 2.00 -6.57
C LEU A 39 8.59 1.84 -5.31
N ARG A 40 9.26 2.91 -4.86
CA ARG A 40 10.04 2.91 -3.62
C ARG A 40 9.16 2.59 -2.41
N TRP A 41 7.97 3.17 -2.34
CA TRP A 41 7.01 2.91 -1.27
C TRP A 41 6.50 1.46 -1.31
N TRP A 42 6.15 0.96 -2.49
CA TRP A 42 5.72 -0.43 -2.66
C TRP A 42 6.81 -1.41 -2.22
N LEU A 43 8.06 -1.17 -2.61
CA LEU A 43 9.19 -1.99 -2.18
C LEU A 43 9.40 -1.93 -0.66
N ALA A 44 9.27 -0.74 -0.05
CA ALA A 44 9.35 -0.59 1.40
C ALA A 44 8.27 -1.42 2.11
N LEU A 45 7.03 -1.41 1.63
CA LEU A 45 5.95 -2.24 2.21
C LEU A 45 6.20 -3.74 2.07
N VAL A 46 6.78 -4.18 0.95
CA VAL A 46 7.13 -5.59 0.75
C VAL A 46 8.23 -6.00 1.73
N LEU A 47 9.29 -5.19 1.88
CA LEU A 47 10.38 -5.45 2.82
C LEU A 47 9.88 -5.46 4.27
N LEU A 48 9.08 -4.47 4.66
CA LEU A 48 8.46 -4.42 5.99
C LEU A 48 7.56 -5.63 6.25
N GLY A 49 6.73 -6.01 5.27
CA GLY A 49 5.88 -7.19 5.36
C GLY A 49 6.68 -8.50 5.52
N LEU A 50 7.83 -8.62 4.83
CA LEU A 50 8.74 -9.75 5.01
C LEU A 50 9.34 -9.80 6.41
N LEU A 51 9.76 -8.65 6.96
CA LEU A 51 10.27 -8.56 8.32
C LEU A 51 9.20 -8.92 9.36
N ALA A 52 7.95 -8.50 9.16
CA ALA A 52 6.84 -8.85 10.05
C ALA A 52 6.21 -10.23 9.77
N ALA A 53 6.64 -10.96 8.74
CA ALA A 53 6.12 -12.28 8.42
C ALA A 53 6.23 -13.31 9.56
N PRO A 54 7.34 -13.41 10.33
CA PRO A 54 7.39 -14.29 11.51
C PRO A 54 6.34 -13.93 12.55
N LEU A 55 6.14 -12.64 12.84
CA LEU A 55 5.10 -12.16 13.75
C LEU A 55 3.69 -12.50 13.24
N GLY A 56 3.44 -12.29 11.94
CA GLY A 56 2.20 -12.67 11.29
C GLY A 56 1.92 -14.17 11.38
N GLN A 57 2.94 -15.01 11.22
CA GLN A 57 2.81 -16.47 11.37
C GLN A 57 2.57 -16.89 12.82
N GLN A 58 3.12 -16.19 13.80
CA GLN A 58 2.86 -16.48 15.21
C GLN A 58 1.42 -16.14 15.61
N ILE A 59 0.89 -15.01 15.15
CA ILE A 59 -0.45 -14.52 15.52
C ILE A 59 -1.55 -15.20 14.68
N PHE A 60 -1.31 -15.34 13.37
CA PHE A 60 -2.29 -15.83 12.38
C PHE A 60 -1.89 -17.16 11.73
N GLY A 61 -0.99 -17.93 12.34
CA GLY A 61 -0.51 -19.21 11.78
C GLY A 61 -1.57 -20.28 11.55
N ARG A 62 -2.78 -20.10 12.13
CA ARG A 62 -3.93 -20.99 11.93
C ARG A 62 -4.70 -20.72 10.64
N LEU A 63 -4.43 -19.60 9.94
CA LEU A 63 -5.03 -19.30 8.64
C LEU A 63 -4.30 -20.07 7.52
N ALA A 64 -5.01 -20.32 6.42
CA ALA A 64 -4.47 -21.04 5.26
C ALA A 64 -3.21 -20.38 4.66
N ASP A 65 -3.11 -19.05 4.75
CA ASP A 65 -1.99 -18.24 4.25
C ASP A 65 -0.91 -17.97 5.31
N LYS A 66 -1.04 -18.54 6.52
CA LYS A 66 -0.16 -18.33 7.68
C LYS A 66 0.04 -16.85 8.04
N GLY A 67 -0.95 -16.00 7.81
CA GLY A 67 -0.89 -14.58 8.15
C GLY A 67 -0.14 -13.69 7.16
N TYR A 68 0.27 -14.21 6.00
CA TYR A 68 0.98 -13.43 4.99
C TYR A 68 0.14 -12.26 4.46
N ALA A 69 -1.17 -12.41 4.31
CA ALA A 69 -2.07 -11.34 3.85
C ALA A 69 -2.04 -10.11 4.78
N PHE A 70 -1.87 -10.33 6.09
CA PHE A 70 -1.87 -9.27 7.10
C PHE A 70 -0.47 -8.74 7.41
N SER A 71 0.59 -9.41 6.95
CA SER A 71 1.99 -9.08 7.27
C SER A 71 2.35 -7.60 7.04
N LYS A 72 1.93 -7.02 5.91
CA LYS A 72 2.21 -5.62 5.56
C LYS A 72 1.52 -4.63 6.51
N MET A 73 0.25 -4.90 6.85
CA MET A 73 -0.48 -4.07 7.82
C MET A 73 0.13 -4.19 9.22
N LEU A 74 0.51 -5.42 9.61
CA LEU A 74 1.12 -5.70 10.89
C LEU A 74 2.48 -5.03 11.03
N ALA A 75 3.28 -5.05 9.97
CA ALA A 75 4.57 -4.37 9.94
C ALA A 75 4.44 -2.87 10.19
N LEU A 76 3.51 -2.20 9.49
CA LEU A 76 3.24 -0.77 9.68
C LEU A 76 2.74 -0.47 11.09
N LEU A 77 1.80 -1.29 11.59
CA LEU A 77 1.22 -1.10 12.91
C LEU A 77 2.27 -1.24 14.02
N VAL A 78 2.99 -2.36 14.03
CA VAL A 78 3.97 -2.66 15.08
C VAL A 78 5.14 -1.69 15.01
N THR A 79 5.70 -1.43 13.83
CA THR A 79 6.80 -0.46 13.68
C THR A 79 6.38 0.93 14.14
N GLY A 80 5.24 1.43 13.65
CA GLY A 80 4.77 2.77 13.98
C GLY A 80 4.46 2.91 15.47
N TYR A 81 3.85 1.88 16.06
CA TYR A 81 3.54 1.85 17.49
C TYR A 81 4.81 1.80 18.34
N LEU A 82 5.77 0.92 18.03
CA LEU A 82 7.04 0.84 18.75
C LEU A 82 7.85 2.13 18.63
N TYR A 83 7.92 2.71 17.44
CA TYR A 83 8.60 3.98 17.21
C TYR A 83 7.99 5.10 18.07
N TRP A 84 6.66 5.22 18.05
CA TRP A 84 5.95 6.22 18.84
C TRP A 84 6.10 5.99 20.34
N LEU A 85 5.99 4.74 20.80
CA LEU A 85 6.08 4.39 22.21
C LEU A 85 7.48 4.66 22.77
N LEU A 86 8.52 4.19 22.07
CA LEU A 86 9.91 4.40 22.45
C LEU A 86 10.30 5.88 22.39
N GLY A 87 9.79 6.62 21.41
CA GLY A 87 9.95 8.08 21.34
C GLY A 87 9.28 8.79 22.52
N SER A 88 8.09 8.35 22.92
CA SER A 88 7.35 8.93 24.06
C SER A 88 8.05 8.71 25.39
N PHE A 89 8.74 7.57 25.56
CA PHE A 89 9.57 7.30 26.74
C PHE A 89 10.98 7.93 26.67
N GLY A 90 11.34 8.57 25.56
CA GLY A 90 12.66 9.18 25.37
C GLY A 90 13.77 8.20 25.01
N PHE A 91 13.46 6.94 24.70
CA PHE A 91 14.45 5.95 24.24
C PHE A 91 14.91 6.21 22.81
N LEU A 92 14.01 6.71 21.95
CA LEU A 92 14.29 6.98 20.55
C LEU A 92 14.15 8.47 20.24
N ALA A 93 15.13 9.03 19.54
CA ALA A 93 15.01 10.33 18.93
C ALA A 93 14.12 10.26 17.68
N ASN A 94 13.34 11.33 17.43
CA ASN A 94 12.50 11.42 16.24
C ASN A 94 13.34 11.73 14.98
N ASN A 95 14.08 10.73 14.52
CA ASN A 95 14.95 10.81 13.35
C ASN A 95 14.95 9.49 12.57
N MET A 96 15.63 9.48 11.43
CA MET A 96 15.70 8.31 10.56
C MET A 96 16.30 7.08 11.27
N GLY A 97 17.26 7.28 12.16
CA GLY A 97 17.88 6.20 12.94
C GLY A 97 16.90 5.52 13.89
N GLY A 98 16.08 6.31 14.60
CA GLY A 98 15.01 5.77 15.44
C GLY A 98 13.99 4.98 14.64
N ALA A 99 13.59 5.47 13.47
CA ALA A 99 12.64 4.77 12.60
C ALA A 99 13.21 3.42 12.12
N VAL A 100 14.47 3.39 11.70
CA VAL A 100 15.15 2.15 11.30
C VAL A 100 15.28 1.18 12.47
N PHE A 101 15.62 1.68 13.66
CA PHE A 101 15.69 0.85 14.86
C PHE A 101 14.34 0.18 15.17
N ALA A 102 13.23 0.93 15.08
CA ALA A 102 11.90 0.36 15.28
C ALA A 102 11.54 -0.72 14.26
N VAL A 103 11.99 -0.59 13.00
CA VAL A 103 11.82 -1.63 11.96
C VAL A 103 12.65 -2.87 12.29
N LEU A 104 13.88 -2.69 12.76
CA LEU A 104 14.77 -3.80 13.10
C LEU A 104 14.23 -4.67 14.25
N LEU A 105 13.39 -4.11 15.13
CA LEU A 105 12.71 -4.88 16.17
C LEU A 105 11.69 -5.90 15.64
N LEU A 106 11.33 -5.86 14.36
CA LEU A 106 10.47 -6.87 13.73
C LEU A 106 11.21 -8.16 13.35
N ALA A 107 12.53 -8.09 13.17
CA ALA A 107 13.38 -9.19 12.70
C ALA A 107 13.84 -10.08 13.85
#